data_AF-A0A1G6CX84-F1
#
_entry.id   AF-A0A1G6CX84-F1
#
_cell.length_a   1.000
_cell.length_b   1.000
_cell.length_c   1.000
_cell.angle_alpha   90.00
_cell.angle_beta   90.00
_cell.angle_gamma   90.00
#
_symmetry.space_group_name_H-M   'P 1'
#
loop_
_entity.id
_entity.type
_entity.pdbx_description
1 polymer ?
#
loop_
_entity_poly.entity_id
_entity_poly.type
_entity_poly.pdbx_seq_one_letter_code
_entity_poly.pdbx_strand_id
1 'polypeptide(L)'
;MSLIKKHYQTNSSSNAPSWMSSPPTTPFKRTNIKYKRKVFNHSQPYIHTLKEIPLYASFRKASYTIEATVILPLFITLMIFGMFTFRLLQVQSGVQKSINFASRTMAVTLGNVANSGESDKDVDTSEEDPTITGELSEAALMASTVALAGVEIVKNDVPIEFVDGGPIGFNFLSSSVEGNYIDLRVSYQMTFPIGLLGNYSFDVDQRARCRKWVGYDNAENTTDARYVFITDKGERYHTNYNCTYLNPSVHRLPKDEIDEARNKSGAIYYPCEKCKKTKALGFYFITDYGTAYHMDVNCKEIKHNIKKVLLEEVEDKMAPCSKCSAGH
;
A
#
# COMPACT_ATOMS: atom_id res chain seq x y z
N MET A 1 33.45 44.05 17.71
CA MET A 1 34.18 42.76 17.63
C MET A 1 34.45 42.46 16.17
N SER A 2 35.67 42.77 15.71
CA SER A 2 36.12 42.60 14.32
C SER A 2 37.08 41.41 14.29
N LEU A 3 36.78 40.38 13.51
CA LEU A 3 37.66 39.21 13.36
C LEU A 3 38.38 39.22 12.02
N ILE A 4 39.68 39.39 12.19
CA ILE A 4 40.83 39.49 11.30
C ILE A 4 41.02 38.26 10.39
N LYS A 5 41.31 38.52 9.11
CA LYS A 5 41.86 37.58 8.12
C LYS A 5 43.24 37.07 8.57
N LYS A 6 43.43 35.74 8.61
CA LYS A 6 44.76 35.14 8.73
C LYS A 6 45.44 35.07 7.36
N HIS A 7 46.55 35.79 7.24
CA HIS A 7 47.59 35.59 6.23
C HIS A 7 48.42 34.35 6.57
N TYR A 8 48.76 33.55 5.56
CA TYR A 8 49.87 32.59 5.62
C TYR A 8 50.98 33.10 4.70
N GLN A 9 52.14 33.41 5.30
CA GLN A 9 53.39 33.69 4.60
C GLN A 9 54.19 32.40 4.53
N THR A 10 54.80 32.10 3.38
CA THR A 10 55.98 31.24 3.30
C THR A 10 57.08 32.01 2.58
N ASN A 11 58.12 32.32 3.34
CA ASN A 11 59.40 32.86 2.87
C ASN A 11 60.19 31.79 2.12
N SER A 12 60.73 32.13 0.95
CA SER A 12 61.99 31.56 0.47
C SER A 12 62.67 32.53 -0.50
N SER A 13 63.46 33.45 0.05
CA SER A 13 64.70 33.97 -0.57
C SER A 13 65.74 32.83 -0.55
N SER A 14 66.74 32.69 -1.42
CA SER A 14 67.45 33.58 -2.35
C SER A 14 68.39 32.71 -3.20
N ASN A 15 68.66 33.12 -4.44
CA ASN A 15 70.01 33.28 -5.01
C ASN A 15 69.95 33.19 -6.55
N ALA A 16 70.10 34.35 -7.19
CA ALA A 16 70.51 34.45 -8.58
C ALA A 16 71.89 35.13 -8.60
N PRO A 17 72.79 34.73 -9.52
CA PRO A 17 73.72 35.70 -10.06
C PRO A 17 73.68 35.77 -11.59
N SER A 18 73.92 36.99 -12.03
CA SER A 18 73.90 37.56 -13.37
C SER A 18 75.07 37.13 -14.26
N TRP A 19 74.77 36.81 -15.52
CA TRP A 19 75.57 37.28 -16.64
C TRP A 19 74.70 37.37 -17.91
N MET A 20 74.74 38.56 -18.50
CA MET A 20 74.08 38.98 -19.74
C MET A 20 74.52 38.14 -20.94
N SER A 21 73.61 37.87 -21.87
CA SER A 21 73.57 38.55 -23.19
C SER A 21 72.55 37.88 -24.12
N SER A 22 71.68 38.68 -24.74
CA SER A 22 70.69 38.25 -25.74
C SER A 22 71.34 38.04 -27.12
N PRO A 23 70.90 37.04 -27.91
CA PRO A 23 71.09 37.05 -29.36
C PRO A 23 69.77 36.94 -30.15
N PRO A 24 69.79 37.17 -31.48
CA PRO A 24 68.79 37.98 -32.17
C PRO A 24 67.70 37.19 -32.92
N THR A 25 66.62 37.89 -33.25
CA THR A 25 65.55 37.44 -34.14
C THR A 25 66.03 37.31 -35.59
N THR A 26 65.90 36.13 -36.19
CA THR A 26 65.95 35.94 -37.67
C THR A 26 64.98 34.84 -38.14
N PRO A 27 64.45 34.92 -39.37
CA PRO A 27 63.27 34.17 -39.80
C PRO A 27 63.60 32.75 -40.31
N PHE A 28 62.72 31.81 -39.98
CA PHE A 28 62.82 30.39 -40.36
C PHE A 28 62.41 30.17 -41.83
N LYS A 29 63.36 29.76 -42.69
CA LYS A 29 63.07 29.32 -44.07
C LYS A 29 62.79 27.82 -44.11
N ARG A 30 61.64 27.43 -44.69
CA ARG A 30 61.29 26.05 -45.05
C ARG A 30 62.08 25.57 -46.27
N THR A 31 62.67 24.39 -46.21
CA THR A 31 63.11 23.62 -47.39
C THR A 31 62.35 22.29 -47.46
N ASN A 32 61.81 21.99 -48.64
CA ASN A 32 61.07 20.77 -48.96
C ASN A 32 62.04 19.71 -49.48
N ILE A 33 62.03 18.50 -48.91
CA ILE A 33 62.73 17.34 -49.46
C ILE A 33 61.69 16.35 -49.98
N LYS A 34 61.71 16.09 -51.30
CA LYS A 34 60.88 15.10 -51.99
C LYS A 34 61.61 13.75 -52.04
N TYR A 35 60.96 12.67 -51.63
CA TYR A 35 61.38 11.30 -51.97
C TYR A 35 60.32 10.61 -52.84
N LYS A 36 60.76 10.10 -53.99
CA LYS A 36 59.97 9.39 -55.01
C LYS A 36 59.60 7.98 -54.53
N ARG A 37 58.33 7.57 -54.67
CA ARG A 37 57.89 6.17 -54.54
C ARG A 37 58.08 5.42 -55.87
N LYS A 38 58.64 4.22 -55.79
CA LYS A 38 58.69 3.23 -56.87
C LYS A 38 57.52 2.26 -56.66
N VAL A 39 56.65 2.14 -57.65
CA VAL A 39 55.49 1.24 -57.62
C VAL A 39 55.91 -0.13 -58.12
N PHE A 40 55.54 -1.19 -57.40
CA PHE A 40 55.65 -2.58 -57.86
C PHE A 40 54.27 -3.24 -57.67
N ASN A 41 53.70 -3.72 -58.77
CA ASN A 41 52.46 -4.48 -58.79
C ASN A 41 52.77 -5.98 -58.66
N HIS A 42 52.14 -6.67 -57.73
CA HIS A 42 51.85 -8.09 -57.91
C HIS A 42 50.52 -8.46 -57.24
N SER A 43 49.71 -9.18 -58.00
CA SER A 43 48.33 -9.58 -57.76
C SER A 43 48.22 -10.90 -57.00
N GLN A 44 47.43 -10.96 -55.93
CA GLN A 44 46.72 -12.17 -55.47
C GLN A 44 45.53 -11.76 -54.57
N PRO A 45 44.34 -12.42 -54.66
CA PRO A 45 43.19 -12.09 -53.85
C PRO A 45 43.23 -12.88 -52.54
N TYR A 46 43.30 -12.19 -51.39
CA TYR A 46 43.05 -12.81 -50.09
C TYR A 46 41.59 -12.56 -49.71
N ILE A 47 40.80 -13.63 -49.71
CA ILE A 47 39.42 -13.62 -49.23
C ILE A 47 39.46 -13.46 -47.72
N HIS A 48 39.20 -12.25 -47.21
CA HIS A 48 38.83 -12.05 -45.82
C HIS A 48 37.32 -12.18 -45.69
N THR A 49 36.92 -13.25 -44.99
CA THR A 49 35.59 -13.48 -44.45
C THR A 49 35.05 -12.22 -43.77
N LEU A 50 33.92 -11.71 -44.28
CA LEU A 50 33.17 -10.64 -43.64
C LEU A 50 32.59 -11.18 -42.33
N LYS A 51 33.24 -10.84 -41.22
CA LYS A 51 32.62 -10.91 -39.90
C LYS A 51 31.41 -9.96 -39.94
N GLU A 52 30.23 -10.53 -39.78
CA GLU A 52 28.94 -9.84 -39.80
C GLU A 52 28.99 -8.55 -38.96
N ILE A 53 28.94 -7.41 -39.65
CA ILE A 53 28.75 -6.10 -39.04
C ILE A 53 27.28 -5.74 -39.28
N PRO A 54 26.50 -5.36 -38.25
CA PRO A 54 25.11 -4.96 -38.46
C PRO A 54 25.02 -3.79 -39.44
N LEU A 55 24.01 -3.84 -40.31
CA LEU A 55 23.78 -3.04 -41.52
C LEU A 55 23.61 -1.52 -41.34
N TYR A 56 23.94 -0.95 -40.17
CA TYR A 56 23.89 0.49 -39.93
C TYR A 56 25.25 1.16 -39.71
N ALA A 57 26.35 0.42 -39.86
CA ALA A 57 27.70 0.99 -39.79
C ALA A 57 28.19 1.53 -41.14
N SER A 58 27.42 2.41 -41.79
CA SER A 58 27.84 3.05 -43.04
C SER A 58 27.79 4.57 -42.94
N PHE A 59 28.99 5.15 -42.85
CA PHE A 59 29.39 6.52 -43.21
C PHE A 59 29.67 7.61 -42.16
N ARG A 60 29.67 7.40 -40.83
CA ARG A 60 30.38 8.32 -39.90
C ARG A 60 31.04 7.60 -38.73
N LYS A 61 32.35 7.85 -38.52
CA LYS A 61 33.21 7.29 -37.45
C LYS A 61 32.84 7.76 -36.00
N ALA A 62 31.57 8.02 -35.72
CA ALA A 62 31.11 8.53 -34.41
C ALA A 62 29.65 8.17 -34.05
N SER A 63 29.03 7.14 -34.66
CA SER A 63 27.62 6.80 -34.41
C SER A 63 27.32 6.41 -32.96
N TYR A 64 28.21 5.62 -32.32
CA TYR A 64 28.03 5.17 -30.93
C TYR A 64 27.94 6.31 -29.91
N THR A 65 28.62 7.44 -30.13
CA THR A 65 28.57 8.57 -29.19
C THR A 65 27.28 9.37 -29.33
N ILE A 66 26.72 9.47 -30.54
CA ILE A 66 25.45 10.17 -30.79
C ILE A 66 24.28 9.39 -30.20
N GLU A 67 24.26 8.07 -30.39
CA GLU A 67 23.24 7.20 -29.78
C GLU A 67 23.32 7.26 -28.24
N ALA A 68 24.52 7.17 -27.67
CA ALA A 68 24.73 7.31 -26.22
C ALA A 68 24.32 8.70 -25.68
N THR A 69 24.52 9.77 -26.46
CA THR A 69 24.14 11.14 -26.06
C THR A 69 22.63 11.32 -25.92
N VAL A 70 21.82 10.51 -26.61
CA VAL A 70 20.35 10.55 -26.48
C VAL A 70 19.87 9.58 -25.40
N ILE A 71 20.43 8.36 -25.38
CA ILE A 71 20.01 7.29 -24.47
C ILE A 71 20.37 7.62 -23.02
N LEU A 72 21.56 8.17 -22.77
CA LEU A 72 22.05 8.41 -21.40
C LEU A 72 21.22 9.46 -20.65
N PRO A 73 20.90 10.65 -21.22
CA PRO A 73 20.00 11.60 -20.57
C PRO A 73 18.61 11.03 -20.34
N LEU A 74 18.05 10.30 -21.30
CA LEU A 74 16.75 9.65 -21.14
C LEU A 74 16.77 8.66 -19.96
N PHE A 75 17.80 7.82 -19.89
CA PHE A 75 17.99 6.89 -18.79
C PHE A 75 18.14 7.60 -17.44
N ILE A 76 18.91 8.69 -17.36
CA ILE A 76 19.05 9.49 -16.14
C ILE A 76 17.71 10.10 -15.74
N THR A 77 16.94 10.67 -16.68
CA THR A 77 15.62 11.23 -16.38
C THR A 77 14.66 10.17 -15.84
N LEU A 78 14.70 8.96 -16.39
CA LEU A 78 13.90 7.84 -15.90
C LEU A 78 14.32 7.42 -14.49
N MET A 79 15.63 7.35 -14.21
CA MET A 79 16.13 7.05 -12.87
C MET A 79 15.71 8.10 -11.85
N ILE A 80 15.77 9.38 -12.20
CA ILE A 80 15.34 10.44 -11.29
C ILE A 80 13.82 10.43 -11.08
N PHE A 81 13.03 10.15 -12.11
CA PHE A 81 11.59 9.94 -11.96
C PHE A 81 11.28 8.77 -11.01
N GLY A 82 12.04 7.67 -11.12
CA GLY A 82 11.96 6.54 -10.18
C GLY A 82 12.29 6.96 -8.75
N MET A 83 13.39 7.68 -8.53
CA MET A 83 13.76 8.20 -7.21
C MET A 83 12.70 9.15 -6.63
N PHE A 84 12.12 10.02 -7.46
CA PHE A 84 11.04 10.91 -7.05
C PHE A 84 9.79 10.13 -6.61
N THR A 85 9.43 9.07 -7.33
CA THR A 85 8.29 8.21 -6.97
C THR A 85 8.50 7.60 -5.58
N PHE A 86 9.71 7.16 -5.24
CA PHE A 86 10.01 6.68 -3.88
C PHE A 86 9.90 7.78 -2.83
N ARG A 87 10.32 9.02 -3.13
CA ARG A 87 10.14 10.16 -2.22
C ARG A 87 8.67 10.50 -2.01
N LEU A 88 7.88 10.49 -3.09
CA LEU A 88 6.43 10.66 -3.02
C LEU A 88 5.79 9.60 -2.10
N LEU A 89 6.16 8.32 -2.27
CA LEU A 89 5.65 7.24 -1.43
C LEU A 89 6.09 7.38 0.04
N GLN A 90 7.32 7.84 0.31
CA GLN A 90 7.78 8.10 1.67
C GLN A 90 6.95 9.18 2.35
N VAL A 91 6.67 10.29 1.64
CA VAL A 91 5.83 11.37 2.17
C VAL A 91 4.41 10.88 2.41
N GLN A 92 3.78 10.25 1.42
CA GLN A 92 2.41 9.74 1.54
C GLN A 92 2.28 8.70 2.66
N SER A 93 3.20 7.75 2.76
CA SER A 93 3.17 6.72 3.81
C SER A 93 3.39 7.31 5.20
N GLY A 94 4.34 8.22 5.33
CA GLY A 94 4.65 8.89 6.59
C GLY A 94 3.49 9.76 7.09
N VAL A 95 2.93 10.60 6.22
CA VAL A 95 1.75 11.42 6.54
C VAL A 95 0.55 10.54 6.88
N GLN A 96 0.27 9.51 6.07
CA GLN A 96 -0.83 8.57 6.34
C GLN A 96 -0.66 7.90 7.71
N LYS A 97 0.54 7.47 8.06
CA LYS A 97 0.84 6.88 9.37
C LYS A 97 0.54 7.87 10.50
N SER A 98 1.00 9.12 10.38
CA SER A 98 0.81 10.15 11.40
C SER A 98 -0.67 10.51 11.61
N ILE A 99 -1.43 10.72 10.53
CA ILE A 99 -2.86 11.04 10.65
C ILE A 99 -3.67 9.87 11.21
N ASN A 100 -3.33 8.62 10.88
CA ASN A 100 -3.99 7.44 11.46
C ASN A 100 -3.67 7.29 12.94
N PHE A 101 -2.41 7.50 13.32
CA PHE A 101 -2.02 7.45 14.72
C PHE A 101 -2.71 8.53 15.54
N ALA A 102 -2.74 9.78 15.05
CA ALA A 102 -3.40 10.89 15.71
C ALA A 102 -4.91 10.64 15.84
N SER A 103 -5.57 10.28 14.75
CA SER A 103 -7.01 10.01 14.73
C SER A 103 -7.40 8.87 15.68
N ARG A 104 -6.65 7.77 15.70
CA ARG A 104 -6.90 6.63 16.62
C ARG A 104 -6.65 6.99 18.07
N THR A 105 -5.55 7.68 18.36
CA THR A 105 -5.20 8.08 19.73
C THR A 105 -6.27 9.02 20.28
N MET A 106 -6.71 10.01 19.50
CA MET A 106 -7.75 10.95 19.91
C MET A 106 -9.12 10.29 20.01
N ALA A 107 -9.44 9.34 19.12
CA ALA A 107 -10.68 8.57 19.18
C ALA A 107 -10.83 7.78 20.48
N VAL A 108 -9.72 7.29 21.06
CA VAL A 108 -9.74 6.54 22.33
C VAL A 108 -9.66 7.48 23.54
N THR A 109 -8.77 8.47 23.50
CA THR A 109 -8.45 9.31 24.68
C THR A 109 -9.48 10.40 24.94
N LEU A 110 -10.03 11.01 23.89
CA LEU A 110 -10.94 12.15 23.98
C LEU A 110 -12.30 11.87 23.32
N GLY A 111 -12.50 10.66 22.79
CA GLY A 111 -13.72 10.24 22.11
C GLY A 111 -14.96 10.34 22.99
N ASN A 112 -14.86 9.85 24.24
CA ASN A 112 -15.93 9.91 25.24
C ASN A 112 -16.23 11.34 25.70
N VAL A 113 -15.20 12.18 25.78
CA VAL A 113 -15.25 13.52 26.39
C VAL A 113 -15.89 14.56 25.46
N ALA A 114 -15.86 14.30 24.15
CA ALA A 114 -16.52 15.12 23.12
C ALA A 114 -17.78 14.43 22.59
N ASN A 115 -18.33 13.44 23.29
CA ASN A 115 -19.63 12.88 22.95
C ASN A 115 -20.71 13.65 23.71
N SER A 116 -21.58 14.34 22.98
CA SER A 116 -22.77 15.00 23.53
C SER A 116 -24.00 14.09 23.51
N GLY A 117 -23.83 12.81 23.19
CA GLY A 117 -24.89 11.82 23.27
C GLY A 117 -25.39 11.73 24.71
N GLU A 118 -26.67 12.01 24.90
CA GLU A 118 -27.38 11.91 26.16
C GLU A 118 -27.41 10.43 26.57
N SER A 119 -26.37 9.94 27.25
CA SER A 119 -26.48 8.70 28.00
C SER A 119 -27.36 9.00 29.20
N ASP A 120 -28.56 8.42 29.20
CA ASP A 120 -29.41 8.40 30.39
C ASP A 120 -28.55 7.96 31.59
N LYS A 121 -28.36 8.89 32.54
CA LYS A 121 -27.59 8.77 33.79
C LYS A 121 -27.15 7.34 34.11
N ASP A 122 -25.91 7.01 33.76
CA ASP A 122 -25.33 5.75 34.20
C ASP A 122 -25.17 5.75 35.72
N VAL A 123 -25.52 4.59 36.29
CA VAL A 123 -25.46 4.25 37.70
C VAL A 123 -24.06 4.50 38.25
N ASP A 124 -24.03 5.12 39.41
CA ASP A 124 -22.86 5.42 40.23
C ASP A 124 -22.13 4.12 40.61
N THR A 125 -21.19 3.67 39.78
CA THR A 125 -20.18 2.69 40.18
C THR A 125 -18.91 3.45 40.54
N SER A 126 -18.79 3.71 41.84
CA SER A 126 -17.55 4.04 42.52
C SER A 126 -16.42 3.11 42.10
N GLU A 127 -15.37 3.67 41.50
CA GLU A 127 -13.99 3.67 41.99
C GLU A 127 -13.04 4.09 40.84
N GLU A 128 -12.57 5.33 40.94
CA GLU A 128 -11.35 5.90 40.34
C GLU A 128 -10.89 5.34 38.97
N ASP A 129 -11.62 5.66 37.90
CA ASP A 129 -11.01 5.82 36.57
C ASP A 129 -10.78 7.31 36.29
N PRO A 130 -9.65 7.70 35.66
CA PRO A 130 -9.35 9.09 35.32
C PRO A 130 -10.19 9.52 34.11
N THR A 131 -11.50 9.55 34.29
CA THR A 131 -12.43 10.15 33.33
C THR A 131 -12.25 11.65 33.45
N ILE A 132 -11.61 12.26 32.45
CA ILE A 132 -11.54 13.72 32.35
C ILE A 132 -12.98 14.23 32.19
N THR A 133 -13.57 14.66 33.30
CA THR A 133 -14.97 15.08 33.47
C THR A 133 -15.28 16.46 32.86
N GLY A 134 -14.59 16.86 31.80
CA GLY A 134 -14.79 18.14 31.15
C GLY A 134 -15.21 17.97 29.71
N GLU A 135 -16.48 18.25 29.39
CA GLU A 135 -16.96 18.27 28.01
C GLU A 135 -16.02 19.09 27.12
N LEU A 136 -15.36 18.43 26.18
CA LEU A 136 -14.55 19.10 25.17
C LEU A 136 -15.44 19.38 23.97
N SER A 137 -15.51 20.65 23.57
CA SER A 137 -16.16 21.00 22.30
C SER A 137 -15.55 20.21 21.14
N GLU A 138 -16.35 19.86 20.14
CA GLU A 138 -15.88 19.19 18.93
C GLU A 138 -14.74 19.97 18.25
N ALA A 139 -14.79 21.31 18.33
CA ALA A 139 -13.73 22.19 17.86
C ALA A 139 -12.40 21.99 18.61
N ALA A 140 -12.45 21.81 19.94
CA ALA A 140 -11.26 21.53 20.75
C ALA A 140 -10.68 20.15 20.45
N LEU A 141 -11.53 19.13 20.26
CA LEU A 141 -11.11 17.80 19.83
C LEU A 141 -10.48 17.82 18.43
N MET A 142 -11.07 18.57 17.50
CA MET A 142 -10.51 18.73 16.17
C MET A 142 -9.13 19.41 16.24
N ALA A 143 -9.01 20.50 16.99
CA ALA A 143 -7.76 21.22 17.16
C ALA A 143 -6.66 20.35 17.80
N SER A 144 -6.98 19.59 18.85
CA SER A 144 -6.02 18.67 19.48
C SER A 144 -5.61 17.54 18.53
N THR A 145 -6.54 17.03 17.73
CA THR A 145 -6.26 15.99 16.71
C THR A 145 -5.33 16.50 15.61
N VAL A 146 -5.57 17.72 15.10
CA VAL A 146 -4.68 18.35 14.11
C VAL A 146 -3.30 18.61 14.69
N ALA A 147 -3.23 19.13 15.93
CA ALA A 147 -1.97 19.39 16.60
C ALA A 147 -1.14 18.11 16.78
N LEU A 148 -1.77 17.03 17.24
CA LEU A 148 -1.10 15.72 17.37
C LEU A 148 -0.65 15.17 16.01
N ALA A 149 -1.46 15.30 14.97
CA ALA A 149 -1.09 14.89 13.62
C ALA A 149 0.17 15.64 13.12
N GLY A 150 0.24 16.96 13.35
CA GLY A 150 1.41 17.77 13.02
C GLY A 150 2.67 17.32 13.77
N VAL A 151 2.56 17.05 15.08
CA VAL A 151 3.69 16.54 15.89
C VAL A 151 4.16 15.17 15.38
N GLU A 152 3.23 14.28 15.05
CA GLU A 152 3.55 12.93 14.57
C GLU A 152 4.15 12.95 13.16
N ILE A 153 3.80 13.90 12.30
CA ILE A 153 4.46 14.10 11.00
C ILE A 153 5.95 14.40 11.20
N VAL A 154 6.29 15.28 12.15
CA VAL A 154 7.70 15.60 12.45
C VAL A 154 8.41 14.40 13.09
N LYS A 155 7.74 13.71 14.03
CA LYS A 155 8.31 12.56 14.75
C LYS A 155 8.55 11.33 13.86
N ASN A 156 7.76 11.16 12.80
CA ASN A 156 7.93 10.05 11.85
C ASN A 156 8.97 10.35 10.75
N ASP A 157 9.79 11.40 10.89
CA ASP A 157 10.85 11.80 9.95
C ASP A 157 10.34 11.90 8.50
N VAL A 158 9.13 12.46 8.33
CA VAL A 158 8.55 12.65 7.00
C VAL A 158 9.46 13.59 6.19
N PRO A 159 9.76 13.29 4.91
CA PRO A 159 10.52 14.17 4.03
C PRO A 159 9.77 15.46 3.66
N ILE A 160 9.58 16.36 4.63
CA ILE A 160 8.81 17.60 4.52
C ILE A 160 9.44 18.58 3.51
N GLU A 161 10.73 18.43 3.21
CA GLU A 161 11.45 19.20 2.19
C GLU A 161 10.87 19.09 0.78
N PHE A 162 10.13 18.01 0.49
CA PHE A 162 9.46 17.78 -0.80
C PHE A 162 8.00 18.27 -0.82
N VAL A 163 7.52 18.84 0.29
CA VAL A 163 6.18 19.44 0.39
C VAL A 163 6.32 20.94 0.23
N ASP A 164 5.51 21.52 -0.65
CA ASP A 164 5.54 22.95 -0.91
C ASP A 164 5.08 23.71 0.34
N GLY A 165 5.89 24.65 0.82
CA GLY A 165 5.68 25.32 2.10
C GLY A 165 6.15 24.51 3.32
N GLY A 166 6.74 23.33 3.14
CA GLY A 166 7.29 22.54 4.23
C GLY A 166 6.24 22.22 5.32
N PRO A 167 6.54 22.41 6.63
CA PRO A 167 5.60 22.07 7.69
C PRO A 167 4.27 22.84 7.65
N ILE A 168 4.28 24.07 7.13
CA ILE A 168 3.07 24.90 7.01
C ILE A 168 2.24 24.57 5.76
N GLY A 169 2.75 23.71 4.86
CA GLY A 169 2.07 23.29 3.64
C GLY A 169 0.94 22.29 3.86
N PHE A 170 0.84 21.69 5.05
CA PHE A 170 -0.22 20.75 5.39
C PHE A 170 -1.50 21.48 5.80
N ASN A 171 -2.51 21.40 4.94
CA ASN A 171 -3.82 21.98 5.20
C ASN A 171 -4.76 20.95 5.82
N PHE A 172 -5.23 21.20 7.04
CA PHE A 172 -6.19 20.36 7.76
C PHE A 172 -7.61 20.94 7.84
N LEU A 173 -7.89 22.07 7.18
CA LEU A 173 -9.18 22.77 7.30
C LEU A 173 -10.40 21.91 6.89
N SER A 174 -10.21 20.93 6.01
CA SER A 174 -11.26 20.02 5.54
C SER A 174 -11.58 18.87 6.51
N SER A 175 -11.01 18.89 7.71
CA SER A 175 -11.25 17.89 8.75
C SER A 175 -12.48 18.23 9.56
N SER A 176 -13.20 17.20 10.01
CA SER A 176 -14.41 17.34 10.79
C SER A 176 -14.48 16.29 11.90
N VAL A 177 -15.10 16.68 13.01
CA VAL A 177 -15.59 15.75 14.03
C VAL A 177 -17.11 15.82 13.90
N GLU A 178 -17.75 14.70 13.59
CA GLU A 178 -19.21 14.66 13.40
C GLU A 178 -19.76 13.38 14.01
N GLY A 179 -20.73 13.53 14.92
CA GLY A 179 -21.34 12.42 15.65
C GLY A 179 -20.28 11.56 16.32
N ASN A 180 -20.24 10.26 16.04
CA ASN A 180 -19.29 9.31 16.62
C ASN A 180 -18.01 9.09 15.80
N TYR A 181 -17.69 9.97 14.86
CA TYR A 181 -16.52 9.84 13.99
C TYR A 181 -15.60 11.06 14.03
N ILE A 182 -14.30 10.80 14.03
CA ILE A 182 -13.25 11.78 13.75
C ILE A 182 -12.81 11.56 12.30
N ASP A 183 -12.98 12.58 11.46
CA ASP A 183 -12.61 12.57 10.06
C ASP A 183 -11.49 13.59 9.80
N LEU A 184 -10.25 13.10 9.87
CA LEU A 184 -9.06 13.92 9.66
C LEU A 184 -8.68 13.89 8.18
N ARG A 185 -8.69 15.05 7.53
CA ARG A 185 -8.26 15.25 6.15
C ARG A 185 -7.05 16.17 6.09
N VAL A 186 -6.08 15.81 5.28
CA VAL A 186 -4.91 16.62 5.00
C VAL A 186 -4.73 16.77 3.50
N SER A 187 -4.56 18.01 3.07
CA SER A 187 -4.28 18.39 1.69
C SER A 187 -2.95 19.12 1.64
N TYR A 188 -2.06 18.74 0.73
CA TYR A 188 -0.76 19.38 0.56
C TYR A 188 -0.30 19.30 -0.89
N GLN A 189 0.56 20.22 -1.30
CA GLN A 189 1.07 20.29 -2.67
C GLN A 189 2.51 19.78 -2.71
N MET A 190 2.84 19.03 -3.77
CA MET A 190 4.21 18.59 -4.05
C MET A 190 4.61 19.00 -5.45
N THR A 191 5.79 19.61 -5.57
CA THR A 191 6.37 19.99 -6.86
C THR A 191 7.44 18.99 -7.28
N PHE A 192 7.43 18.63 -8.57
CA PHE A 192 8.47 17.77 -9.13
C PHE A 192 9.83 18.50 -9.10
N PRO A 193 10.90 17.92 -8.52
CA PRO A 193 12.14 18.63 -8.22
C PRO A 193 12.96 19.00 -9.46
N ILE A 194 12.60 18.51 -10.66
CA ILE A 194 13.32 18.80 -11.90
C ILE A 194 12.40 19.47 -12.91
N GLY A 195 12.64 20.74 -13.20
CA GLY A 195 11.91 21.52 -14.20
C GLY A 195 12.11 21.10 -15.67
N LEU A 196 12.49 19.85 -15.96
CA LEU A 196 12.74 19.38 -17.34
C LEU A 196 11.47 19.49 -18.22
N LEU A 197 10.29 19.43 -17.60
CA LEU A 197 8.98 19.58 -18.23
C LEU A 197 8.18 20.78 -17.65
N GLY A 198 8.88 21.76 -17.06
CA GLY A 198 8.29 22.88 -16.33
C GLY A 198 8.09 22.59 -14.83
N ASN A 199 7.55 23.57 -14.10
CA ASN A 199 7.21 23.43 -12.67
C ASN A 199 5.85 22.74 -12.55
N TYR A 200 5.86 21.40 -12.62
CA TYR A 200 4.66 20.60 -12.41
C TYR A 200 4.46 20.38 -10.91
N SER A 201 3.42 21.00 -10.37
CA SER A 201 2.91 20.75 -9.03
C SER A 201 1.63 19.92 -9.09
N PHE A 202 1.39 19.12 -8.06
CA PHE A 202 0.16 18.37 -7.92
C PHE A 202 -0.27 18.33 -6.46
N ASP A 203 -1.59 18.30 -6.26
CA ASP A 203 -2.19 18.26 -4.93
C ASP A 203 -2.38 16.80 -4.49
N VAL A 204 -2.08 16.53 -3.23
CA VAL A 204 -2.24 15.23 -2.59
C VAL A 204 -3.21 15.37 -1.44
N ASP A 205 -4.29 14.58 -1.50
CA ASP A 205 -5.29 14.48 -0.44
C ASP A 205 -5.19 13.14 0.26
N GLN A 206 -5.17 13.17 1.59
CA GLN A 206 -5.18 11.98 2.44
C GLN A 206 -6.23 12.12 3.54
N ARG A 207 -6.83 10.98 3.90
CA ARG A 207 -7.94 10.92 4.86
C ARG A 207 -7.74 9.77 5.85
N ALA A 208 -8.04 10.04 7.11
CA ALA A 208 -8.17 9.05 8.16
C ALA A 208 -9.50 9.29 8.89
N ARG A 209 -10.42 8.32 8.75
CA ARG A 209 -11.70 8.33 9.46
C ARG A 209 -11.68 7.24 10.51
N CYS A 210 -11.80 7.62 11.78
CA CYS A 210 -11.89 6.69 12.91
C CYS A 210 -13.19 6.92 13.68
N ARG A 211 -13.75 5.84 14.22
CA ARG A 211 -14.88 5.93 15.16
C ARG A 211 -14.35 6.24 16.55
N LYS A 212 -14.95 7.22 17.22
CA LYS A 212 -14.70 7.54 18.63
C LYS A 212 -15.10 6.33 19.48
N TRP A 213 -14.30 6.02 20.49
CA TRP A 213 -14.80 5.23 21.60
C TRP A 213 -15.78 6.14 22.35
N VAL A 214 -17.02 5.68 22.53
CA VAL A 214 -18.13 6.46 23.11
C VAL A 214 -18.88 5.70 24.21
N GLY A 215 -18.36 4.56 24.65
CA GLY A 215 -19.08 3.67 25.57
C GLY A 215 -20.25 2.95 24.89
N TYR A 216 -21.24 2.56 25.70
CA TYR A 216 -22.46 1.91 25.24
C TYR A 216 -23.54 2.97 25.01
N ASP A 217 -23.96 3.14 23.75
CA ASP A 217 -25.03 4.05 23.38
C ASP A 217 -26.24 3.25 22.91
N ASN A 218 -27.34 3.34 23.65
CA ASN A 218 -28.61 2.67 23.32
C ASN A 218 -29.22 3.21 22.02
N ALA A 219 -28.92 4.46 21.64
CA ALA A 219 -29.39 5.06 20.39
C ALA A 219 -28.64 4.53 19.16
N GLU A 220 -27.48 3.90 19.31
CA GLU A 220 -26.77 3.27 18.19
C GLU A 220 -27.34 1.89 17.81
N ASN A 221 -28.13 1.28 18.70
CA ASN A 221 -28.84 0.02 18.41
C ASN A 221 -30.14 0.23 17.61
N THR A 222 -30.52 1.46 17.25
CA THR A 222 -31.75 1.71 16.49
C THR A 222 -31.62 1.43 14.99
N THR A 223 -30.41 1.39 14.44
CA THR A 223 -30.18 0.70 13.17
C THR A 223 -29.93 -0.77 13.47
N ASP A 224 -31.01 -1.47 13.81
CA ASP A 224 -31.07 -2.92 13.99
C ASP A 224 -30.94 -3.59 12.61
N ALA A 225 -29.78 -3.36 11.96
CA ALA A 225 -29.44 -3.88 10.67
C ALA A 225 -29.24 -5.39 10.84
N ARG A 226 -30.36 -6.11 10.78
CA ARG A 226 -30.45 -7.51 11.16
C ARG A 226 -29.61 -8.31 10.19
N TYR A 227 -28.52 -8.89 10.69
CA TYR A 227 -27.68 -9.73 9.86
C TYR A 227 -28.28 -11.12 9.71
N VAL A 228 -28.16 -11.65 8.50
CA VAL A 228 -28.54 -13.02 8.16
C VAL A 228 -27.40 -13.74 7.45
N PHE A 229 -27.49 -15.06 7.45
CA PHE A 229 -26.50 -15.96 6.87
C PHE A 229 -27.05 -16.56 5.59
N ILE A 230 -26.27 -16.47 4.52
CA ILE A 230 -26.57 -17.07 3.22
C ILE A 230 -25.43 -18.00 2.79
N THR A 231 -25.69 -18.88 1.84
CA THR A 231 -24.67 -19.71 1.21
C THR A 231 -24.60 -19.41 -0.28
N ASP A 232 -23.44 -19.62 -0.90
CA ASP A 232 -23.22 -19.30 -2.32
C ASP A 232 -24.22 -19.94 -3.29
N LYS A 233 -24.81 -21.08 -2.92
CA LYS A 233 -25.80 -21.83 -3.73
C LYS A 233 -27.17 -21.94 -3.06
N GLY A 234 -27.35 -21.32 -1.90
CA GLY A 234 -28.59 -21.42 -1.15
C GLY A 234 -29.63 -20.46 -1.69
N GLU A 235 -30.88 -20.93 -1.78
CA GLU A 235 -32.03 -20.11 -2.18
C GLU A 235 -32.71 -19.42 -0.97
N ARG A 236 -32.23 -19.71 0.24
CA ARG A 236 -32.83 -19.25 1.49
C ARG A 236 -31.81 -18.58 2.39
N TYR A 237 -32.26 -17.54 3.08
CA TYR A 237 -31.48 -16.93 4.15
C TYR A 237 -31.81 -17.54 5.51
N HIS A 238 -30.83 -17.50 6.41
CA HIS A 238 -30.90 -18.08 7.74
C HIS A 238 -30.62 -17.00 8.79
N THR A 239 -31.45 -16.91 9.81
CA THR A 239 -31.21 -16.01 10.95
C THR A 239 -30.24 -16.62 11.97
N ASN A 240 -30.20 -17.95 12.07
CA ASN A 240 -29.34 -18.67 12.99
C ASN A 240 -28.17 -19.34 12.26
N TYR A 241 -26.94 -19.00 12.64
CA TYR A 241 -25.72 -19.62 12.11
C TYR A 241 -25.68 -21.14 12.34
N ASN A 242 -26.20 -21.61 13.48
CA ASN A 242 -26.23 -23.02 13.86
C ASN A 242 -27.43 -23.78 13.26
N CYS A 243 -28.07 -23.24 12.22
CA CYS A 243 -29.12 -23.96 11.52
C CYS A 243 -28.59 -25.28 10.95
N THR A 244 -29.33 -26.37 11.11
CA THR A 244 -28.93 -27.71 10.61
C THR A 244 -28.70 -27.77 9.10
N TYR A 245 -29.28 -26.84 8.33
CA TYR A 245 -29.06 -26.73 6.88
C TYR A 245 -27.76 -26.00 6.53
N LEU A 246 -27.25 -25.14 7.41
CA LEU A 246 -25.95 -24.48 7.25
C LEU A 246 -24.82 -25.33 7.81
N ASN A 247 -25.05 -25.87 9.00
CA ASN A 247 -24.09 -26.67 9.76
C ASN A 247 -24.71 -28.04 10.07
N PRO A 248 -24.65 -28.98 9.11
CA PRO A 248 -25.13 -30.34 9.36
C PRO A 248 -24.24 -31.05 10.39
N SER A 249 -24.84 -31.81 11.29
CA SER A 249 -24.11 -32.67 12.23
C SER A 249 -23.46 -33.83 11.48
N VAL A 250 -22.13 -33.90 11.53
CA VAL A 250 -21.32 -34.91 10.83
C VAL A 250 -20.84 -35.95 11.82
N HIS A 251 -21.06 -37.23 11.51
CA HIS A 251 -20.60 -38.36 12.31
C HIS A 251 -19.65 -39.24 11.50
N ARG A 252 -18.72 -39.88 12.20
CA ARG A 252 -17.78 -40.84 11.61
C ARG A 252 -18.32 -42.25 11.84
N LEU A 253 -18.38 -43.05 10.77
CA LEU A 253 -18.85 -44.43 10.79
C LEU A 253 -17.77 -45.36 10.20
N PRO A 254 -17.50 -46.53 10.79
CA PRO A 254 -16.68 -47.57 10.17
C PRO A 254 -17.26 -48.01 8.82
N LYS A 255 -16.39 -48.47 7.91
CA LYS A 255 -16.81 -48.92 6.59
C LYS A 255 -17.81 -50.09 6.63
N ASP A 256 -17.68 -50.97 7.62
CA ASP A 256 -18.45 -52.21 7.69
C ASP A 256 -19.90 -51.99 8.17
N GLU A 257 -20.19 -50.83 8.79
CA GLU A 257 -21.50 -50.51 9.36
C GLU A 257 -22.39 -49.66 8.43
N ILE A 258 -21.88 -49.26 7.26
CA ILE A 258 -22.59 -48.32 6.37
C ILE A 258 -23.88 -48.92 5.78
N ASP A 259 -23.90 -50.23 5.52
CA ASP A 259 -25.03 -50.92 4.91
C ASP A 259 -26.23 -51.04 5.87
N GLU A 260 -25.96 -51.03 7.18
CA GLU A 260 -26.97 -51.06 8.24
C GLU A 260 -27.37 -49.66 8.71
N ALA A 261 -26.48 -48.68 8.55
CA ALA A 261 -26.73 -47.30 8.96
C ALA A 261 -27.90 -46.66 8.18
N ARG A 262 -28.77 -45.97 8.92
CA ARG A 262 -29.88 -45.18 8.36
C ARG A 262 -29.80 -43.76 8.90
N ASN A 263 -30.26 -42.79 8.11
CA ASN A 263 -30.40 -41.43 8.60
C ASN A 263 -31.60 -41.32 9.57
N LYS A 264 -31.76 -40.19 10.25
CA LYS A 264 -32.88 -39.98 11.20
C LYS A 264 -34.26 -40.05 10.55
N SER A 265 -34.33 -39.95 9.22
CA SER A 265 -35.55 -40.09 8.43
C SER A 265 -35.76 -41.51 7.88
N GLY A 266 -34.87 -42.47 8.20
CA GLY A 266 -34.97 -43.87 7.78
C GLY A 266 -34.40 -44.19 6.39
N ALA A 267 -33.77 -43.23 5.71
CA ALA A 267 -33.19 -43.45 4.38
C ALA A 267 -31.78 -44.08 4.45
N ILE A 268 -31.41 -44.79 3.39
CA ILE A 268 -30.08 -45.37 3.20
C ILE A 268 -29.08 -44.34 2.67
N TYR A 269 -27.78 -44.56 2.95
CA TYR A 269 -26.71 -43.70 2.48
C TYR A 269 -26.11 -44.19 1.17
N TYR A 270 -25.97 -43.27 0.20
CA TYR A 270 -25.34 -43.50 -1.09
C TYR A 270 -23.96 -42.84 -1.17
N PRO A 271 -23.06 -43.32 -2.05
CA PRO A 271 -21.77 -42.66 -2.25
C PRO A 271 -21.94 -41.24 -2.80
N CYS A 272 -21.33 -40.24 -2.15
CA CYS A 272 -21.30 -38.86 -2.65
C CYS A 272 -20.59 -38.77 -4.01
N GLU A 273 -21.22 -38.12 -4.99
CA GLU A 273 -20.70 -37.98 -6.36
C GLU A 273 -19.29 -37.39 -6.44
N LYS A 274 -18.97 -36.43 -5.56
CA LYS A 274 -17.65 -35.79 -5.52
C LYS A 274 -16.61 -36.62 -4.79
N CYS A 275 -17.01 -37.36 -3.74
CA CYS A 275 -16.09 -38.18 -2.96
C CYS A 275 -15.81 -39.55 -3.58
N LYS A 276 -16.62 -40.03 -4.53
CA LYS A 276 -16.44 -41.34 -5.22
C LYS A 276 -15.03 -41.60 -5.75
N LYS A 277 -14.29 -40.53 -6.14
CA LYS A 277 -12.95 -40.63 -6.74
C LYS A 277 -11.82 -40.71 -5.70
N THR A 278 -12.10 -40.41 -4.44
CA THR A 278 -11.11 -40.40 -3.37
C THR A 278 -10.97 -41.81 -2.78
N LYS A 279 -9.82 -42.16 -2.19
CA LYS A 279 -9.69 -43.43 -1.44
C LYS A 279 -10.13 -43.20 0.01
N ALA A 280 -11.03 -44.05 0.52
CA ALA A 280 -11.48 -43.99 1.91
C ALA A 280 -10.41 -44.50 2.88
N LEU A 281 -10.20 -43.77 3.98
CA LEU A 281 -9.26 -44.10 5.06
C LEU A 281 -9.89 -45.03 6.12
N GLY A 282 -10.63 -46.05 5.69
CA GLY A 282 -11.26 -47.05 6.57
C GLY A 282 -12.56 -46.61 7.27
N PHE A 283 -12.93 -45.33 7.21
CA PHE A 283 -14.18 -44.79 7.73
C PHE A 283 -14.84 -43.83 6.74
N TYR A 284 -16.15 -43.64 6.92
CA TYR A 284 -16.97 -42.68 6.18
C TYR A 284 -17.54 -41.60 7.11
N PHE A 285 -17.86 -40.45 6.53
CA PHE A 285 -18.58 -39.37 7.19
C PHE A 285 -20.02 -39.35 6.68
N ILE A 286 -20.96 -39.41 7.62
CA ILE A 286 -22.40 -39.33 7.36
C ILE A 286 -22.98 -38.12 8.07
N THR A 287 -24.14 -37.65 7.62
CA THR A 287 -24.88 -36.56 8.27
C THR A 287 -26.25 -37.05 8.71
N ASP A 288 -26.77 -36.49 9.81
CA ASP A 288 -28.03 -36.93 10.44
C ASP A 288 -29.24 -36.99 9.49
N TYR A 289 -29.30 -36.07 8.53
CA TYR A 289 -30.42 -35.90 7.60
C TYR A 289 -30.02 -36.03 6.13
N GLY A 290 -28.73 -36.18 5.82
CA GLY A 290 -28.27 -36.40 4.45
C GLY A 290 -28.53 -37.83 4.00
N THR A 291 -28.45 -38.05 2.70
CA THR A 291 -28.56 -39.38 2.07
C THR A 291 -27.24 -39.82 1.45
N ALA A 292 -26.17 -39.04 1.60
CA ALA A 292 -24.86 -39.35 1.06
C ALA A 292 -23.84 -39.60 2.17
N TYR A 293 -22.95 -40.57 1.95
CA TYR A 293 -21.73 -40.74 2.73
C TYR A 293 -20.53 -40.13 2.00
N HIS A 294 -19.59 -39.59 2.78
CA HIS A 294 -18.45 -38.84 2.30
C HIS A 294 -17.15 -39.46 2.81
N MET A 295 -16.06 -39.29 2.05
CA MET A 295 -14.74 -39.79 2.44
C MET A 295 -13.87 -38.71 3.11
N ASP A 296 -14.25 -37.45 2.96
CA ASP A 296 -13.58 -36.29 3.52
C ASP A 296 -14.61 -35.42 4.24
N VAL A 297 -14.27 -34.98 5.45
CA VAL A 297 -15.08 -34.06 6.26
C VAL A 297 -15.20 -32.68 5.61
N ASN A 298 -14.20 -32.28 4.81
CA ASN A 298 -14.18 -31.00 4.10
C ASN A 298 -14.85 -31.07 2.71
N CYS A 299 -15.64 -32.10 2.44
CA CYS A 299 -16.41 -32.17 1.19
C CYS A 299 -17.31 -30.93 1.05
N LYS A 300 -17.30 -30.31 -0.14
CA LYS A 300 -18.14 -29.13 -0.45
C LYS A 300 -19.65 -29.36 -0.34
N GLU A 301 -20.08 -30.63 -0.31
CA GLU A 301 -21.48 -31.00 -0.07
C GLU A 301 -21.83 -31.03 1.43
N ILE A 302 -20.85 -31.27 2.31
CA ILE A 302 -21.02 -31.20 3.77
C ILE A 302 -20.83 -29.76 4.24
N LYS A 303 -19.72 -29.13 3.83
CA LYS A 303 -19.32 -27.83 4.30
C LYS A 303 -19.73 -26.76 3.30
N HIS A 304 -20.65 -25.91 3.71
CA HIS A 304 -21.10 -24.78 2.92
C HIS A 304 -20.23 -23.54 3.20
N ASN A 305 -20.04 -22.71 2.18
CA ASN A 305 -19.38 -21.42 2.34
C ASN A 305 -20.44 -20.39 2.79
N ILE A 306 -20.39 -20.02 4.07
CA ILE A 306 -21.42 -19.17 4.71
C ILE A 306 -20.96 -17.72 4.67
N LYS A 307 -21.82 -16.82 4.19
CA LYS A 307 -21.61 -15.38 4.17
C LYS A 307 -22.60 -14.71 5.11
N LYS A 308 -22.12 -13.70 5.85
CA LYS A 308 -22.95 -12.83 6.70
C LYS A 308 -23.28 -11.57 5.90
N VAL A 309 -24.57 -11.30 5.72
CA VAL A 309 -25.11 -10.23 4.88
C VAL A 309 -26.23 -9.51 5.63
N LEU A 310 -26.52 -8.26 5.28
CA LEU A 310 -27.66 -7.52 5.82
C LEU A 310 -28.98 -8.11 5.29
N LEU A 311 -30.00 -8.21 6.15
CA LEU A 311 -31.33 -8.73 5.78
C LEU A 311 -31.92 -7.95 4.60
N GLU A 312 -31.77 -6.63 4.60
CA GLU A 312 -32.25 -5.71 3.56
C GLU A 312 -31.73 -6.07 2.15
N GLU A 313 -30.53 -6.67 2.03
CA GLU A 313 -29.95 -7.02 0.73
C GLU A 313 -30.55 -8.30 0.13
N VAL A 314 -31.18 -9.14 0.96
CA VAL A 314 -31.59 -10.50 0.62
C VAL A 314 -33.09 -10.77 0.81
N GLU A 315 -33.81 -9.97 1.58
CA GLU A 315 -35.24 -10.13 1.85
C GLU A 315 -36.08 -10.18 0.56
N ASP A 316 -35.72 -9.38 -0.45
CA ASP A 316 -36.40 -9.36 -1.74
C ASP A 316 -36.03 -10.54 -2.67
N LYS A 317 -34.93 -11.24 -2.41
CA LYS A 317 -34.35 -12.24 -3.33
C LYS A 317 -34.47 -13.68 -2.84
N MET A 318 -34.49 -13.88 -1.53
CA MET A 318 -34.43 -15.20 -0.91
C MET A 318 -35.52 -15.32 0.15
N ALA A 319 -36.16 -16.49 0.22
CA ALA A 319 -37.13 -16.74 1.27
C ALA A 319 -36.43 -17.12 2.59
N PRO A 320 -37.06 -16.88 3.76
CA PRO A 320 -36.53 -17.37 5.03
C PRO A 320 -36.46 -18.91 5.04
N CYS A 321 -35.47 -19.45 5.74
CA CYS A 321 -35.42 -20.87 6.05
C CYS A 321 -36.53 -21.27 7.02
N SER A 322 -37.25 -22.34 6.70
CA SER A 322 -38.36 -22.88 7.51
C SER A 322 -37.97 -23.23 8.95
N LYS A 323 -36.76 -23.78 9.17
CA LYS A 323 -36.25 -24.09 10.51
C LYS A 323 -35.81 -22.85 11.28
N CYS A 324 -35.40 -21.79 10.57
CA CYS A 324 -35.00 -20.53 11.19
C CYS A 324 -36.22 -19.65 11.51
N SER A 325 -37.30 -19.78 10.76
CA SER A 325 -38.56 -19.07 11.00
C SER A 325 -39.45 -19.74 12.06
N ALA A 326 -39.34 -21.06 12.23
CA ALA A 326 -40.12 -21.82 13.23
C ALA A 326 -39.61 -21.70 14.68
N GLY A 327 -38.49 -20.99 14.89
CA GLY A 327 -37.89 -20.76 16.21
C GLY A 327 -38.16 -19.36 16.79
N HIS A 328 -39.16 -18.64 16.25
CA HIS A 328 -39.72 -17.43 16.86
C HIS A 328 -40.97 -17.78 17.67
#